data_AF-A0AA37TRS7-F1
#
_entry.id   AF-A0AA37TRS7-F1
#
_cell.length_a   1.000
_cell.length_b   1.000
_cell.length_c   1.000
_cell.angle_alpha   90.00
_cell.angle_beta   90.00
_cell.angle_gamma   90.00
#
_symmetry.space_group_name_H-M   'P 1'
#
loop_
_entity.id
_entity.type
_entity.pdbx_description
1 polymer ?
#
loop_
_entity_poly.entity_id
_entity_poly.type
_entity_poly.pdbx_seq_one_letter_code
_entity_poly.pdbx_strand_id
1 'polypeptide(L)'
;MIKPAFQPAPRPRPRISPEDAQQLAVATSDLGFTRPSSAPEVRAEEPVPPPAETMPTAGPVAQEPKTPIAPVKGTALKFEVPDPVWTALRQEALNRRVTVKYLVLEALAAKGYNVDLAAVPEDGRRLR
;
A
#
# COMPACT_ATOMS: atom_id res chain seq x y z
N MET A 1 -26.36 52.33 -15.81
CA MET A 1 -26.23 50.86 -16.00
C MET A 1 -26.25 50.20 -14.63
N ILE A 2 -27.21 49.32 -14.36
CA ILE A 2 -27.30 48.58 -13.09
C ILE A 2 -26.54 47.26 -13.27
N LYS A 3 -25.53 47.00 -12.42
CA LYS A 3 -24.83 45.71 -12.42
C LYS A 3 -25.71 44.67 -11.70
N PRO A 4 -25.90 43.45 -12.25
CA PRO A 4 -26.62 42.41 -11.54
C PRO A 4 -25.86 41.99 -10.27
N ALA A 5 -26.58 41.84 -9.16
CA ALA A 5 -26.00 41.33 -7.92
C ALA A 5 -25.63 39.85 -8.08
N PHE A 6 -24.44 39.47 -7.60
CA PHE A 6 -23.99 38.08 -7.61
C PHE A 6 -24.86 37.23 -6.68
N GLN A 7 -25.45 36.16 -7.23
CA GLN A 7 -26.14 35.14 -6.44
C GLN A 7 -25.25 33.88 -6.38
N PRO A 8 -24.85 33.42 -5.18
CA PRO A 8 -24.09 32.18 -5.05
C PRO A 8 -24.94 30.98 -5.45
N ALA A 9 -24.29 29.95 -5.99
CA ALA A 9 -24.98 28.72 -6.41
C ALA A 9 -25.70 28.04 -5.21
N PRO A 10 -26.87 27.41 -5.43
CA PRO A 10 -27.58 26.70 -4.38
C PRO A 10 -26.74 25.51 -3.87
N ARG A 11 -26.78 25.27 -2.55
CA ARG A 11 -26.06 24.14 -1.95
C ARG A 11 -26.58 22.81 -2.52
N PRO A 12 -25.70 21.83 -2.79
CA PRO A 12 -26.13 20.50 -3.20
C PRO A 12 -26.98 19.86 -2.11
N ARG A 13 -28.07 19.21 -2.50
CA ARG A 13 -28.91 18.44 -1.56
C ARG A 13 -28.21 17.12 -1.21
N PRO A 14 -28.26 16.66 0.06
CA PRO A 14 -27.77 15.33 0.42
C PRO A 14 -28.55 14.26 -0.36
N ARG A 15 -27.87 13.16 -0.71
CA ARG A 15 -28.46 12.04 -1.46
C ARG A 15 -29.14 10.99 -0.57
N ILE A 16 -28.87 11.03 0.73
CA ILE A 16 -29.40 10.11 1.74
C ILE A 16 -30.37 10.85 2.67
N SER A 17 -31.33 10.12 3.25
CA SER A 17 -32.21 10.68 4.27
C SER A 17 -31.43 10.90 5.59
N PRO A 18 -31.93 11.74 6.51
CA PRO A 18 -31.30 11.89 7.82
C PRO A 18 -31.34 10.60 8.66
N GLU A 19 -32.30 9.71 8.40
CA GLU A 19 -32.43 8.42 9.09
C GLU A 19 -31.38 7.42 8.60
N ASP A 20 -31.19 7.29 7.27
CA ASP A 20 -30.13 6.45 6.68
C ASP A 20 -28.74 6.89 7.17
N ALA A 21 -28.53 8.22 7.30
CA ALA A 21 -27.29 8.77 7.82
C ALA A 21 -27.01 8.36 9.28
N GLN A 22 -28.06 8.27 10.12
CA GLN A 22 -27.93 7.78 11.50
C GLN A 22 -27.65 6.28 11.53
N GLN A 23 -28.35 5.48 10.70
CA GLN A 23 -28.10 4.03 10.60
C GLN A 23 -26.65 3.73 10.19
N LEU A 24 -26.11 4.47 9.22
CA LEU A 24 -24.70 4.36 8.82
C LEU A 24 -23.73 4.79 9.94
N ALA A 25 -24.04 5.85 10.69
CA ALA A 25 -23.22 6.29 11.82
C ALA A 25 -23.20 5.25 12.96
N VAL A 26 -24.32 4.57 13.22
CA VAL A 26 -24.39 3.45 14.17
C VAL A 26 -23.58 2.26 13.65
N ALA A 27 -23.81 1.83 12.40
CA ALA A 27 -23.13 0.69 11.79
C ALA A 27 -21.60 0.87 11.60
N THR A 28 -21.10 2.10 11.63
CA THR A 28 -19.67 2.43 11.49
C THR A 28 -19.03 2.93 12.80
N SER A 29 -19.75 2.90 13.91
CA SER A 29 -19.27 3.38 15.21
C SER A 29 -18.05 2.59 15.71
N ASP A 30 -18.06 1.26 15.57
CA ASP A 30 -16.94 0.36 15.90
C ASP A 30 -15.67 0.63 15.07
N LEU A 31 -15.81 1.20 13.87
CA LEU A 31 -14.68 1.59 13.01
C LEU A 31 -14.02 2.91 13.45
N GLY A 32 -14.52 3.55 14.51
CA GLY A 32 -13.94 4.75 15.10
C GLY A 32 -14.24 6.06 14.35
N PHE A 33 -14.98 6.04 13.24
CA PHE A 33 -15.34 7.25 12.48
C PHE A 33 -16.17 8.26 13.29
N THR A 34 -16.95 7.79 14.26
CA THR A 34 -17.76 8.62 15.16
C THR A 34 -17.07 8.92 16.50
N ARG A 35 -15.86 8.39 16.73
CA ARG A 35 -15.12 8.63 17.98
C ARG A 35 -14.49 10.03 17.94
N PRO A 36 -14.92 10.99 18.78
CA PRO A 36 -14.17 12.25 18.90
C PRO A 36 -12.76 11.94 19.40
N SER A 37 -11.76 12.58 18.80
CA SER A 37 -10.34 12.37 19.15
C SER A 37 -10.02 12.98 20.52
N SER A 38 -10.37 12.23 21.58
CA SER A 38 -9.86 12.41 22.92
C SER A 38 -8.74 11.40 23.13
N ALA A 39 -7.53 11.90 23.33
CA ALA A 39 -6.34 11.08 23.48
C ALA A 39 -6.40 10.29 24.81
N PRO A 40 -6.25 8.96 24.81
CA PRO A 40 -6.11 8.20 26.04
C PRO A 40 -4.74 8.49 26.67
N GLU A 41 -4.74 8.71 27.98
CA GLU A 41 -3.52 8.93 28.76
C GLU A 41 -2.65 7.67 28.76
N VAL A 42 -1.37 7.82 28.45
CA VAL A 42 -0.44 6.69 28.27
C VAL A 42 -0.02 6.15 29.64
N ARG A 43 -0.56 5.00 30.03
CA ARG A 43 -0.02 4.21 31.14
C ARG A 43 0.96 3.17 30.61
N ALA A 44 2.24 3.48 30.70
CA ALA A 44 3.33 2.54 30.43
C ALA A 44 3.50 1.60 31.63
N GLU A 45 3.75 0.30 31.38
CA GLU A 45 4.50 -0.61 32.27
C GLU A 45 4.82 -1.95 31.55
N GLU A 46 6.11 -2.15 31.30
CA GLU A 46 6.84 -3.42 31.09
C GLU A 46 8.02 -3.36 32.10
N PRO A 47 8.83 -4.42 32.42
CA PRO A 47 9.02 -5.71 31.72
C PRO A 47 9.23 -6.98 32.65
N VAL A 48 9.74 -8.09 32.06
CA VAL A 48 10.76 -9.07 32.56
C VAL A 48 10.36 -10.60 32.48
N PRO A 49 11.22 -11.51 31.91
CA PRO A 49 11.01 -12.97 31.71
C PRO A 49 11.88 -13.82 32.71
N PRO A 50 12.44 -15.05 32.45
CA PRO A 50 12.24 -16.15 31.47
C PRO A 50 11.99 -17.51 32.23
N PRO A 51 12.58 -18.72 31.97
CA PRO A 51 13.10 -19.42 30.75
C PRO A 51 12.58 -20.88 30.55
N ALA A 52 13.00 -21.57 29.47
CA ALA A 52 13.17 -23.04 29.40
C ALA A 52 14.12 -23.45 28.24
N GLU A 53 15.01 -24.43 28.46
CA GLU A 53 16.10 -24.83 27.55
C GLU A 53 15.79 -26.14 26.79
N THR A 54 16.36 -26.33 25.58
CA THR A 54 17.12 -27.56 25.19
C THR A 54 17.68 -27.51 23.75
N MET A 55 18.97 -27.84 23.62
CA MET A 55 19.61 -28.41 22.42
C MET A 55 20.10 -29.84 22.79
N PRO A 56 20.86 -30.63 21.99
CA PRO A 56 21.25 -30.49 20.56
C PRO A 56 21.09 -31.79 19.72
N THR A 57 21.16 -31.68 18.39
CA THR A 57 21.80 -32.72 17.54
C THR A 57 22.36 -32.13 16.25
N ALA A 58 23.49 -32.65 15.77
CA ALA A 58 24.17 -32.19 14.55
C ALA A 58 24.00 -33.18 13.38
N GLY A 59 23.79 -32.66 12.17
CA GLY A 59 23.72 -33.40 10.90
C GLY A 59 23.65 -32.40 9.72
N PRO A 60 24.27 -32.69 8.56
CA PRO A 60 24.83 -31.60 7.73
C PRO A 60 24.00 -31.19 6.50
N VAL A 61 24.37 -30.03 5.96
CA VAL A 61 23.99 -29.46 4.64
C VAL A 61 22.50 -29.15 4.44
N ALA A 62 22.08 -27.99 4.96
CA ALA A 62 20.91 -27.28 4.44
C ALA A 62 21.30 -25.83 4.15
N GLN A 63 20.80 -25.35 3.02
CA GLN A 63 21.02 -24.03 2.40
C GLN A 63 20.98 -22.87 3.41
N GLU A 64 21.73 -21.79 3.12
CA GLU A 64 21.50 -20.50 3.78
C GLU A 64 19.99 -20.24 3.86
N PRO A 65 19.43 -19.97 5.05
CA PRO A 65 18.03 -19.64 5.13
C PRO A 65 17.82 -18.40 4.27
N LYS A 66 17.02 -18.53 3.21
CA LYS A 66 16.36 -17.39 2.58
C LYS A 66 15.48 -16.77 3.65
N THR A 67 16.08 -15.92 4.48
CA THR A 67 15.38 -15.11 5.46
C THR A 67 14.28 -14.41 4.69
N PRO A 68 12.98 -14.63 5.01
CA PRO A 68 11.92 -13.95 4.31
C PRO A 68 12.19 -12.47 4.44
N ILE A 69 12.42 -11.81 3.30
CA ILE A 69 12.81 -10.40 3.28
C ILE A 69 11.64 -9.65 3.92
N ALA A 70 11.84 -9.19 5.15
CA ALA A 70 10.83 -8.45 5.90
C ALA A 70 10.29 -7.32 5.00
N PRO A 71 8.97 -7.08 4.95
CA PRO A 71 8.33 -6.26 3.92
C PRO A 71 9.06 -4.93 3.80
N VAL A 72 9.83 -4.81 2.72
CA VAL A 72 10.83 -3.74 2.60
C VAL A 72 10.08 -2.42 2.63
N LYS A 73 10.44 -1.55 3.58
CA LYS A 73 10.03 -0.14 3.58
C LYS A 73 10.64 0.52 2.34
N GLY A 74 9.98 0.33 1.20
CA GLY A 74 10.51 0.68 -0.11
C GLY A 74 10.54 2.19 -0.31
N THR A 75 11.73 2.76 -0.46
CA THR A 75 11.90 4.15 -0.88
C THR A 75 11.37 4.34 -2.30
N ALA A 76 10.55 5.36 -2.51
CA ALA A 76 10.01 5.67 -3.83
C ALA A 76 11.10 6.25 -4.75
N LEU A 77 11.51 5.49 -5.77
CA LEU A 77 12.42 5.96 -6.81
C LEU A 77 11.65 6.78 -7.86
N LYS A 78 12.07 8.03 -8.07
CA LYS A 78 11.61 8.89 -9.17
C LYS A 78 12.78 9.14 -10.11
N PHE A 79 12.57 9.00 -11.41
CA PHE A 79 13.56 9.30 -12.44
C PHE A 79 12.84 9.81 -13.69
N GLU A 80 13.48 10.72 -14.42
CA GLU A 80 12.99 11.19 -15.71
C GLU A 80 13.47 10.26 -16.82
N VAL A 81 12.60 10.07 -17.81
CA VAL A 81 12.82 9.18 -18.96
C VAL A 81 12.33 9.91 -20.19
N PRO A 82 13.07 9.93 -21.31
CA PRO A 82 12.57 10.49 -22.56
C PRO A 82 11.24 9.85 -22.98
N ASP A 83 10.27 10.67 -23.40
CA ASP A 83 8.96 10.23 -23.89
C ASP A 83 8.95 9.02 -24.84
N PRO A 84 9.85 8.89 -25.84
CA PRO A 84 9.89 7.69 -26.69
C PRO A 84 10.21 6.42 -25.89
N VAL A 85 11.13 6.49 -24.93
CA VAL A 85 11.52 5.35 -24.07
C VAL A 85 10.40 5.02 -23.09
N TRP A 86 9.74 6.02 -22.50
CA TRP A 86 8.56 5.82 -21.65
C TRP A 86 7.38 5.17 -22.40
N THR A 87 7.24 5.46 -23.69
CA THR A 87 6.21 4.84 -24.53
C THR A 87 6.57 3.41 -24.91
N ALA A 88 7.83 3.13 -25.26
CA ALA A 88 8.32 1.77 -25.49
C ALA A 88 8.17 0.87 -24.26
N LEU A 89 8.54 1.35 -23.06
CA LEU A 89 8.38 0.63 -21.79
C LEU A 89 6.92 0.28 -21.50
N ARG A 90 5.97 1.19 -21.78
CA ARG A 90 4.53 0.92 -21.60
C ARG A 90 4.02 -0.13 -22.59
N GLN A 91 4.50 -0.11 -23.84
CA GLN A 91 4.14 -1.13 -24.83
C GLN A 91 4.70 -2.51 -24.45
N GLU A 92 5.95 -2.58 -23.99
CA GLU A 92 6.57 -3.83 -23.55
C GLU A 92 5.87 -4.40 -22.31
N ALA A 93 5.55 -3.55 -21.34
CA ALA A 93 4.78 -3.93 -20.14
C ALA A 93 3.41 -4.51 -20.51
N LEU A 94 2.72 -3.88 -21.47
CA LEU A 94 1.43 -4.38 -22.01
C LEU A 94 1.59 -5.73 -22.70
N ASN A 95 2.61 -5.89 -23.56
CA ASN A 95 2.87 -7.15 -24.29
C ASN A 95 3.15 -8.31 -23.31
N ARG A 96 3.95 -8.07 -22.27
CA ARG A 96 4.28 -9.06 -21.23
C ARG A 96 3.20 -9.21 -20.15
N ARG A 97 2.16 -8.36 -20.15
CA ARG A 97 1.11 -8.27 -19.09
C ARG A 97 1.67 -8.07 -17.68
N VAL A 98 2.65 -7.19 -17.56
CA VAL A 98 3.30 -6.78 -16.29
C VAL A 98 3.26 -5.27 -16.14
N THR A 99 3.65 -4.74 -14.97
CA THR A 99 3.77 -3.29 -14.77
C THR A 99 5.13 -2.78 -15.28
N VAL A 100 5.25 -1.49 -15.64
CA VAL A 100 6.56 -0.90 -15.97
C VAL A 100 7.54 -0.98 -14.78
N LYS A 101 7.01 -0.92 -13.55
CA LYS A 101 7.79 -1.18 -12.32
C LYS A 101 8.45 -2.57 -12.34
N TYR A 102 7.75 -3.60 -12.81
CA TYR A 102 8.32 -4.94 -12.96
C TYR A 102 9.52 -4.93 -13.92
N LEU A 103 9.42 -4.30 -15.09
CA LEU A 103 10.53 -4.23 -16.07
C LEU A 103 11.79 -3.55 -15.49
N VAL A 104 11.62 -2.50 -14.69
CA VAL A 104 12.75 -1.82 -14.02
C VAL A 104 13.38 -2.73 -12.97
N LEU A 105 12.57 -3.46 -12.19
CA LEU A 105 13.04 -4.40 -11.17
C LEU A 105 13.69 -5.65 -11.80
N GLU A 106 13.17 -6.14 -12.91
CA GLU A 106 13.75 -7.20 -13.75
C GLU A 106 15.12 -6.78 -14.31
N ALA A 107 15.24 -5.55 -14.82
CA ALA A 107 16.51 -4.99 -15.28
C ALA A 107 17.54 -4.84 -14.15
N LEU A 108 17.11 -4.50 -12.93
CA LEU A 108 17.98 -4.47 -11.75
C LEU A 108 18.41 -5.89 -11.32
N ALA A 109 17.49 -6.86 -11.31
CA ALA A 109 17.84 -8.26 -11.06
C ALA A 109 18.86 -8.78 -12.09
N ALA A 110 18.69 -8.45 -13.38
CA ALA A 110 19.63 -8.77 -14.44
C ALA A 110 21.00 -8.07 -14.32
N LYS A 111 21.13 -7.04 -13.46
CA LYS A 111 22.40 -6.41 -13.08
C LYS A 111 23.01 -6.98 -11.79
N GLY A 112 22.40 -8.02 -11.21
CA GLY A 112 22.88 -8.69 -10.00
C GLY A 112 22.39 -8.07 -8.69
N TYR A 113 21.42 -7.15 -8.72
CA TYR A 113 20.78 -6.67 -7.48
C TYR A 113 19.82 -7.71 -6.92
N ASN A 114 19.86 -7.93 -5.61
CA ASN A 114 18.93 -8.82 -4.91
C ASN A 114 17.51 -8.21 -4.88
N VAL A 115 16.72 -8.53 -5.91
CA VAL A 115 15.36 -8.05 -6.10
C VAL A 115 14.42 -9.25 -6.19
N ASP A 116 13.46 -9.34 -5.28
CA ASP A 116 12.39 -10.35 -5.36
C ASP A 116 11.32 -9.92 -6.37
N LEU A 117 11.30 -10.60 -7.52
CA LEU A 117 10.32 -10.37 -8.58
C LEU A 117 8.95 -10.99 -8.26
N ALA A 118 8.87 -12.01 -7.40
CA ALA A 118 7.61 -12.63 -7.00
C ALA A 118 6.79 -11.74 -6.04
N ALA A 119 7.46 -10.84 -5.31
CA ALA A 119 6.83 -9.80 -4.50
C ALA A 119 6.25 -8.63 -5.32
N VAL A 120 6.45 -8.59 -6.65
CA VAL A 120 5.91 -7.54 -7.52
C VAL A 120 4.53 -7.95 -8.05
N PRO A 121 3.46 -7.17 -7.79
CA PRO A 121 2.13 -7.50 -8.31
C PRO A 121 2.11 -7.58 -9.84
N GLU A 122 1.54 -8.67 -10.37
CA GLU A 122 1.19 -8.78 -11.79
C GLU A 122 0.12 -7.74 -12.18
N ASP A 123 0.06 -7.36 -13.46
CA ASP A 123 -0.94 -6.38 -13.91
C ASP A 123 -2.36 -7.00 -13.92
N GLY A 124 -3.22 -6.51 -13.01
CA GLY A 124 -4.59 -6.99 -12.78
C GLY A 124 -5.56 -6.83 -13.94
N ARG A 125 -5.13 -6.28 -15.09
CA ARG A 125 -5.90 -6.20 -16.35
C ARG A 125 -6.35 -7.56 -16.93
N ARG A 126 -5.94 -8.68 -16.33
CA ARG A 126 -6.35 -10.04 -16.71
C ARG A 126 -7.80 -10.38 -16.33
N LEU A 127 -8.46 -9.61 -15.46
CA LEU A 127 -9.84 -9.86 -15.01
C LEU A 127 -10.85 -9.15 -15.92
N ARG A 128 -11.28 -9.84 -16.98
CA ARG A 128 -12.48 -9.55 -17.79
C ARG A 128 -13.11 -10.86 -18.27
#